data_AF-A0A503HJ85-F1
#
_entry.id   AF-A0A503HJ85-F1
#
_cell.length_a   1.000
_cell.length_b   1.000
_cell.length_c   1.000
_cell.angle_alpha   90.00
_cell.angle_beta   90.00
_cell.angle_gamma   90.00
#
_symmetry.space_group_name_H-M   'P 1'
#
loop_
_entity.id
_entity.type
_entity.pdbx_description
1 polymer ?
#
loop_
_entity_poly.entity_id
_entity_poly.type
_entity_poly.pdbx_seq_one_letter_code
_entity_poly.pdbx_strand_id
1 'polypeptide(L)'
;MTVEAVSPAIVSSRDAWRGLLWFAPLTLLWLLVIYRWPAIPATGVPTTAHQLAAHGLIALGLWLGLERTSLTPAQRRTTWLAIMIPDTLWLAFAWSAAINGVFHADTASFPLLPSAIFLPVIIGAPLLLLSKRIGLVLDAMPASWLVMLQLYRVFGTWAIAAWLRGTLPGAFAAPAGIGDMLTGLLALPAAISVATGTDKGRRAATLWNILGLADFAVAITMGMITSPGPWQLIVADVESIGAGDYPGVLTPAFVVPSSILLHMLSLRQLRRRDRADVARR
;
A
#
# COMPACT_ATOMS: atom_id res chain seq x y z
N MET A 1 6.03 -39.29 17.06
CA MET A 1 4.82 -38.55 16.65
C MET A 1 5.23 -37.57 15.56
N THR A 2 4.94 -37.90 14.31
CA THR A 2 5.17 -37.03 13.16
C THR A 2 4.15 -35.90 13.19
N VAL A 3 4.62 -34.67 13.37
CA VAL A 3 3.77 -33.48 13.27
C VAL A 3 3.37 -33.36 11.79
N GLU A 4 2.12 -33.68 11.46
CA GLU A 4 1.56 -33.39 10.15
C GLU A 4 1.71 -31.89 9.87
N ALA A 5 2.38 -31.56 8.76
CA ALA A 5 2.45 -30.20 8.28
C ALA A 5 1.02 -29.76 7.91
N VAL A 6 0.48 -28.78 8.65
CA VAL A 6 -0.79 -28.15 8.32
C VAL A 6 -0.70 -27.60 6.90
N SER A 7 -1.39 -28.26 5.97
CA SER A 7 -1.46 -27.84 4.57
C SER A 7 -1.97 -26.39 4.52
N PRO A 8 -1.32 -25.48 3.76
CA PRO A 8 -1.82 -24.12 3.63
C PRO A 8 -3.24 -24.18 3.06
N ALA A 9 -4.21 -23.74 3.86
CA ALA A 9 -5.62 -23.79 3.48
C ALA A 9 -5.82 -23.16 2.09
N ILE A 10 -6.13 -24.01 1.11
CA ILE A 10 -6.54 -23.58 -0.23
C ILE A 10 -7.91 -22.94 -0.03
N VAL A 11 -7.97 -21.62 -0.14
CA VAL A 11 -9.26 -20.91 -0.08
C VAL A 11 -10.10 -21.39 -1.25
N SER A 12 -11.28 -21.97 -0.96
CA SER A 12 -12.21 -22.38 -2.00
C SER A 12 -12.63 -21.14 -2.81
N SER A 13 -12.80 -21.27 -4.13
CA SER A 13 -13.19 -20.11 -4.96
C SER A 13 -14.53 -19.49 -4.51
N ARG A 14 -15.38 -20.27 -3.82
CA ARG A 14 -16.64 -19.80 -3.22
C ARG A 14 -16.42 -18.87 -2.03
N ASP A 15 -15.46 -19.15 -1.16
CA ASP A 15 -15.20 -18.29 0.01
C ASP A 15 -14.53 -16.98 -0.41
N ALA A 16 -13.70 -17.01 -1.44
CA ALA A 16 -13.13 -15.79 -2.01
C ALA A 16 -14.17 -14.92 -2.73
N TRP A 17 -15.16 -15.53 -3.39
CA TRP A 17 -16.31 -14.82 -3.94
C TRP A 17 -17.15 -14.12 -2.87
N ARG A 18 -17.30 -14.72 -1.68
CA ARG A 18 -17.98 -14.07 -0.54
C ARG A 18 -17.26 -12.82 -0.04
N GLY A 19 -15.93 -12.78 -0.13
CA GLY A 19 -15.15 -11.56 0.12
C GLY A 19 -15.44 -10.45 -0.89
N LEU A 20 -15.65 -10.81 -2.17
CA LEU A 20 -16.05 -9.87 -3.24
C LEU A 20 -17.40 -9.21 -2.95
N LEU A 21 -18.34 -9.95 -2.35
CA LEU A 21 -19.67 -9.45 -2.00
C LEU A 21 -19.64 -8.31 -0.98
N TRP A 22 -18.62 -8.25 -0.12
CA TRP A 22 -18.49 -7.16 0.85
C TRP A 22 -17.59 -6.03 0.35
N PHE A 23 -16.61 -6.33 -0.50
CA PHE A 23 -15.74 -5.31 -1.07
C PHE A 23 -16.50 -4.37 -2.03
N ALA A 24 -17.33 -4.93 -2.93
CA ALA A 24 -18.11 -4.15 -3.88
C ALA A 24 -19.04 -3.10 -3.23
N PRO A 25 -19.90 -3.42 -2.24
CA PRO A 25 -20.76 -2.41 -1.61
C PRO A 25 -19.95 -1.37 -0.81
N LEU A 26 -18.80 -1.72 -0.21
CA LEU A 26 -17.93 -0.75 0.45
C LEU A 26 -17.30 0.22 -0.54
N THR A 27 -16.83 -0.28 -1.69
CA THR A 27 -16.34 0.56 -2.79
C THR A 27 -17.44 1.46 -3.34
N LEU A 28 -18.65 0.92 -3.56
CA LEU A 28 -19.79 1.71 -4.04
C LEU A 28 -20.20 2.78 -3.03
N LEU A 29 -20.22 2.45 -1.73
CA LEU A 29 -20.49 3.40 -0.66
C LEU A 29 -19.44 4.51 -0.65
N TRP A 30 -18.16 4.16 -0.79
CA TRP A 30 -17.07 5.14 -0.90
C TRP A 30 -17.26 6.09 -2.10
N LEU A 31 -17.52 5.54 -3.29
CA LEU A 31 -17.77 6.31 -4.50
C LEU A 31 -19.00 7.22 -4.35
N LEU A 32 -20.07 6.72 -3.73
CA LEU A 32 -21.26 7.49 -3.42
C LEU A 32 -20.92 8.65 -2.48
N VAL A 33 -20.15 8.40 -1.43
CA VAL A 33 -19.76 9.44 -0.45
C VAL A 33 -18.95 10.54 -1.11
N ILE A 34 -17.90 10.19 -1.87
CA ILE A 34 -17.01 11.20 -2.48
C ILE A 34 -17.69 12.02 -3.57
N TYR A 35 -18.74 11.49 -4.20
CA TYR A 35 -19.47 12.17 -5.28
C TYR A 35 -20.72 12.91 -4.77
N ARG A 36 -21.51 12.28 -3.90
CA ARG A 36 -22.80 12.81 -3.43
C ARG A 36 -22.66 13.83 -2.30
N TRP A 37 -21.64 13.67 -1.45
CA TRP A 37 -21.40 14.51 -0.27
C TRP A 37 -19.96 15.03 -0.23
N PRO A 38 -19.56 15.94 -1.13
CA PRO A 38 -18.19 16.44 -1.25
C PRO A 38 -17.70 17.17 0.02
N ALA A 39 -18.61 17.64 0.87
CA ALA A 39 -18.28 18.18 2.18
C ALA A 39 -17.57 17.16 3.09
N ILE A 40 -17.84 15.85 2.95
CA ILE A 40 -17.23 14.81 3.78
C ILE A 40 -15.73 14.65 3.44
N PRO A 41 -15.32 14.40 2.18
CA PRO A 41 -13.90 14.40 1.81
C PRO A 41 -13.16 15.69 2.15
N ALA A 42 -13.83 16.85 2.01
CA ALA A 42 -13.24 18.15 2.32
C ALA A 42 -12.86 18.32 3.80
N THR A 43 -13.47 17.56 4.73
CA THR A 43 -13.07 17.59 6.15
C THR A 43 -11.70 16.96 6.41
N GLY A 44 -11.15 16.21 5.45
CA GLY A 44 -9.92 15.43 5.64
C GLY A 44 -10.08 14.18 6.53
N VAL A 45 -11.21 14.02 7.23
CA VAL A 45 -11.49 12.84 8.08
C VAL A 45 -11.35 11.52 7.32
N PRO A 46 -11.86 11.37 6.07
CA PRO A 46 -11.68 10.12 5.33
C PRO A 46 -10.22 9.81 5.02
N THR A 47 -9.42 10.82 4.67
CA THR A 47 -7.98 10.66 4.41
C THR A 47 -7.26 10.22 5.67
N THR A 48 -7.52 10.88 6.79
CA THR A 48 -6.97 10.53 8.11
C THR A 48 -7.34 9.08 8.51
N ALA A 49 -8.61 8.72 8.36
CA ALA A 49 -9.08 7.37 8.64
C ALA A 49 -8.40 6.33 7.74
N HIS A 50 -8.16 6.67 6.47
CA HIS A 50 -7.43 5.83 5.52
C HIS A 50 -5.99 5.56 5.98
N GLN A 51 -5.25 6.59 6.42
CA GLN A 51 -3.87 6.43 6.91
C GLN A 51 -3.81 5.52 8.14
N LEU A 52 -4.71 5.74 9.10
CA LEU A 52 -4.78 4.93 10.32
C LEU A 52 -5.20 3.49 10.01
N ALA A 53 -6.13 3.29 9.08
CA ALA A 53 -6.53 1.97 8.62
C ALA A 53 -5.37 1.23 7.95
N ALA A 54 -4.62 1.89 7.06
CA ALA A 54 -3.43 1.30 6.43
C ALA A 54 -2.40 0.86 7.48
N HIS A 55 -2.09 1.73 8.45
CA HIS A 55 -1.19 1.41 9.57
C HIS A 55 -1.69 0.22 10.40
N GLY A 56 -2.97 0.25 10.81
CA GLY A 56 -3.58 -0.83 11.60
C GLY A 56 -3.62 -2.16 10.87
N LEU A 57 -3.89 -2.15 9.56
CA LEU A 57 -3.91 -3.35 8.72
C LEU A 57 -2.51 -3.96 8.55
N ILE A 58 -1.47 -3.12 8.42
CA ILE A 58 -0.07 -3.57 8.41
C ILE A 58 0.28 -4.23 9.75
N ALA A 59 -0.04 -3.55 10.86
CA ALA A 59 0.22 -4.03 12.21
C ALA A 59 -0.46 -5.39 12.50
N LEU A 60 -1.74 -5.49 12.16
CA LEU A 60 -2.54 -6.70 12.33
C LEU A 60 -2.06 -7.82 11.41
N GLY A 61 -1.83 -7.53 10.12
CA GLY A 61 -1.37 -8.50 9.14
C GLY A 61 -0.02 -9.10 9.52
N LEU A 62 0.91 -8.25 9.99
CA LEU A 62 2.21 -8.69 10.49
C LEU A 62 2.07 -9.59 11.73
N TRP A 63 1.24 -9.20 12.71
CA TRP A 63 1.02 -10.00 13.92
C TRP A 63 0.46 -11.38 13.59
N LEU A 64 -0.58 -11.43 12.77
CA LEU A 64 -1.21 -12.68 12.37
C LEU A 64 -0.30 -13.55 11.48
N GLY A 65 0.59 -12.95 10.69
CA GLY A 65 1.65 -13.65 9.98
C GLY A 65 2.67 -14.28 10.94
N LEU A 66 3.09 -13.53 11.97
CA LEU A 66 4.01 -14.00 13.00
C LEU A 66 3.43 -15.16 13.82
N GLU A 67 2.14 -15.11 14.15
CA GLU A 67 1.44 -16.18 14.88
C GLU A 67 1.47 -17.54 14.14
N ARG A 68 1.60 -17.52 12.81
CA ARG A 68 1.71 -18.73 11.98
C ARG A 68 3.12 -19.30 11.89
N THR A 69 4.12 -18.62 12.45
CA THR A 69 5.52 -19.07 12.40
C THR A 69 5.87 -20.01 13.57
N SER A 70 6.96 -20.77 13.41
CA SER A 70 7.55 -21.57 14.50
C SER A 70 8.38 -20.75 15.51
N LEU A 71 8.37 -19.41 15.41
CA LEU A 71 9.08 -18.53 16.33
C LEU A 71 8.47 -18.59 17.74
N THR A 72 9.31 -18.41 18.77
CA THR A 72 8.84 -18.33 20.16
C THR A 72 8.00 -17.06 20.38
N PRO A 73 7.10 -17.02 21.38
CA PRO A 73 6.29 -15.82 21.66
C PRO A 73 7.13 -14.54 21.83
N ALA A 74 8.29 -14.64 22.50
CA ALA A 74 9.21 -13.53 22.66
C ALA A 74 9.79 -13.07 21.31
N GLN A 75 10.21 -13.99 20.44
CA GLN A 75 10.73 -13.68 19.11
C GLN A 75 9.66 -13.04 18.20
N ARG A 76 8.40 -13.49 18.28
CA ARG A 76 7.27 -12.90 17.56
C ARG A 76 7.07 -11.45 18.01
N ARG A 77 6.96 -11.21 19.31
CA ARG A 77 6.81 -9.87 19.90
C ARG A 77 7.96 -8.94 19.51
N THR A 78 9.21 -9.38 19.65
CA THR A 78 10.37 -8.56 19.27
C THR A 78 10.38 -8.24 17.78
N THR A 79 10.03 -9.20 16.92
CA THR A 79 9.98 -8.97 15.47
C THR A 79 8.87 -7.99 15.09
N TRP A 80 7.69 -8.13 15.71
CA TRP A 80 6.59 -7.20 15.51
C TRP A 80 6.98 -5.78 15.94
N LEU A 81 7.52 -5.61 17.15
CA LEU A 81 7.95 -4.31 17.66
C LEU A 81 9.07 -3.68 16.82
N ALA A 82 10.03 -4.48 16.36
CA ALA A 82 11.13 -3.99 15.54
C ALA A 82 10.67 -3.40 14.19
N ILE A 83 9.50 -3.78 13.70
CA ILE A 83 8.92 -3.27 12.45
C ILE A 83 7.92 -2.15 12.77
N MET A 84 7.05 -2.37 13.74
CA MET A 84 5.98 -1.42 14.04
C MET A 84 6.48 -0.16 14.74
N ILE A 85 7.55 -0.21 15.54
CA ILE A 85 8.11 1.01 16.15
C ILE A 85 8.59 1.99 15.07
N PRO A 86 9.49 1.60 14.12
CA PRO A 86 9.87 2.50 13.04
C PRO A 86 8.70 2.96 12.16
N ASP A 87 7.75 2.07 11.84
CA ASP A 87 6.57 2.40 11.04
C ASP A 87 5.67 3.45 11.73
N THR A 88 5.36 3.25 13.02
CA THR A 88 4.58 4.21 13.82
C THR A 88 5.34 5.52 14.02
N LEU A 89 6.65 5.47 14.28
CA LEU A 89 7.46 6.68 14.42
C LEU A 89 7.51 7.48 13.11
N TRP A 90 7.61 6.80 11.97
CA TRP A 90 7.56 7.45 10.66
C TRP A 90 6.19 8.08 10.40
N LEU A 91 5.10 7.38 10.70
CA LEU A 91 3.74 7.94 10.63
C LEU A 91 3.61 9.18 11.50
N ALA A 92 4.03 9.11 12.77
CA ALA A 92 3.97 10.24 13.70
C ALA A 92 4.82 11.43 13.23
N PHE A 93 6.01 11.16 12.67
CA PHE A 93 6.87 12.18 12.08
C PHE A 93 6.21 12.84 10.87
N ALA A 94 5.77 12.06 9.88
CA ALA A 94 5.10 12.57 8.69
C ALA A 94 3.83 13.36 9.04
N TRP A 95 3.07 12.90 10.04
CA TRP A 95 1.90 13.58 10.55
C TRP A 95 2.23 14.93 11.17
N SER A 96 3.23 14.95 12.05
CA SER A 96 3.68 16.19 12.69
C SER A 96 4.21 17.18 11.67
N ALA A 97 5.02 16.70 10.70
CA ALA A 97 5.53 17.53 9.61
C ALA A 97 4.39 18.13 8.77
N ALA A 98 3.38 17.34 8.41
CA ALA A 98 2.23 17.80 7.63
C ALA A 98 1.40 18.87 8.35
N ILE A 99 1.08 18.69 9.64
CA ILE A 99 0.34 19.70 10.41
C ILE A 99 1.12 21.01 10.55
N ASN A 100 2.45 20.93 10.62
CA ASN A 100 3.32 22.11 10.72
C ASN A 100 3.68 22.71 9.35
N GLY A 101 3.06 22.26 8.25
CA GLY A 101 3.28 22.81 6.91
C GLY A 101 4.67 22.53 6.33
N VAL A 102 5.44 21.60 6.91
CA VAL A 102 6.83 21.30 6.53
C VAL A 102 6.97 20.80 5.09
N PHE A 103 5.88 20.31 4.49
CA PHE A 103 5.87 19.86 3.10
C PHE A 103 5.50 20.94 2.08
N HIS A 104 5.14 22.16 2.51
CA HIS A 104 4.86 23.25 1.59
C HIS A 104 6.14 23.69 0.86
N ALA A 105 6.00 23.98 -0.43
CA ALA A 105 7.13 24.19 -1.34
C ALA A 105 8.04 25.39 -0.98
N ASP A 106 7.52 26.36 -0.22
CA ASP A 106 8.22 27.56 0.24
C ASP A 106 8.98 27.36 1.57
N THR A 107 8.77 26.25 2.27
CA THR A 107 9.30 26.06 3.64
C THR A 107 10.71 25.48 3.69
N ALA A 108 11.14 24.77 2.64
CA ALA A 108 12.44 24.10 2.63
C ALA A 108 13.12 24.16 1.26
N SER A 109 14.42 24.43 1.27
CA SER A 109 15.27 24.40 0.06
C SER A 109 15.52 22.98 -0.48
N PHE A 110 15.05 21.95 0.22
CA PHE A 110 15.25 20.54 -0.12
C PHE A 110 13.90 19.84 -0.34
N PRO A 111 13.76 18.93 -1.33
CA PRO A 111 12.51 18.24 -1.61
C PRO A 111 12.12 17.26 -0.49
N LEU A 112 11.43 17.77 0.54
CA LEU A 112 11.07 17.02 1.74
C LEU A 112 10.03 15.94 1.46
N LEU A 113 9.01 16.21 0.63
CA LEU A 113 8.00 15.20 0.31
C LEU A 113 8.58 14.01 -0.47
N PRO A 114 9.38 14.20 -1.54
CA PRO A 114 10.11 13.12 -2.18
C PRO A 114 10.99 12.32 -1.21
N SER A 115 11.65 13.01 -0.28
CA SER A 115 12.44 12.35 0.76
C SER A 115 11.58 11.51 1.71
N ALA A 116 10.37 12.00 2.03
CA ALA A 116 9.42 11.25 2.82
C ALA A 116 8.89 9.99 2.11
N ILE A 117 8.86 9.99 0.77
CA ILE A 117 8.53 8.81 -0.04
C ILE A 117 9.72 7.85 -0.09
N PHE A 118 10.92 8.33 -0.42
CA PHE A 118 12.04 7.46 -0.77
C PHE A 118 12.84 6.97 0.43
N LEU A 119 13.01 7.74 1.50
CA LEU A 119 13.81 7.32 2.66
C LEU A 119 13.27 6.05 3.33
N PRO A 120 11.96 5.91 3.61
CA PRO A 120 11.43 4.66 4.18
C PRO A 120 11.65 3.45 3.25
N VAL A 121 11.58 3.65 1.94
CA VAL A 121 11.83 2.57 0.96
C VAL A 121 13.31 2.21 0.92
N ILE A 122 14.21 3.19 0.82
CA ILE A 122 15.67 3.01 0.76
C ILE A 122 16.19 2.29 2.01
N ILE A 123 15.66 2.65 3.18
CA ILE A 123 16.07 2.06 4.47
C ILE A 123 15.33 0.74 4.72
N GLY A 124 14.00 0.74 4.56
CA GLY A 124 13.14 -0.39 4.90
C GLY A 124 13.32 -1.58 3.97
N ALA A 125 13.46 -1.36 2.66
CA ALA A 125 13.57 -2.45 1.69
C ALA A 125 14.76 -3.38 1.97
N PRO A 126 16.02 -2.93 2.12
CA PRO A 126 17.13 -3.84 2.40
C PRO A 126 16.96 -4.56 3.75
N LEU A 127 16.53 -3.85 4.80
CA LEU A 127 16.31 -4.44 6.13
C LEU A 127 15.26 -5.56 6.09
N LEU A 128 14.14 -5.32 5.42
CA LEU A 128 13.04 -6.27 5.31
C LEU A 128 13.38 -7.42 4.36
N LEU A 129 13.91 -7.14 3.17
CA LEU A 129 14.17 -8.13 2.12
C LEU A 129 15.36 -9.05 2.41
N LEU A 130 16.31 -8.62 3.23
CA LEU A 130 17.46 -9.46 3.61
C LEU A 130 17.23 -10.22 4.93
N SER A 131 16.25 -9.82 5.73
CA SER A 131 15.97 -10.45 7.02
C SER A 131 15.50 -11.91 6.90
N LYS A 132 16.17 -12.82 7.61
CA LYS A 132 15.77 -14.24 7.73
C LYS A 132 14.43 -14.39 8.47
N ARG A 133 14.20 -13.60 9.53
CA ARG A 133 12.95 -13.64 10.31
C ARG A 133 11.76 -13.25 9.45
N ILE A 134 11.89 -12.20 8.64
CA ILE A 134 10.86 -11.82 7.67
C ILE A 134 10.64 -12.96 6.66
N GLY A 135 11.70 -13.63 6.21
CA GLY A 135 11.58 -14.82 5.36
C GLY A 135 10.66 -15.89 5.96
N LEU A 136 10.82 -16.20 7.26
CA LEU A 136 9.95 -17.16 7.97
C LEU A 136 8.49 -16.70 8.02
N VAL A 137 8.26 -15.40 8.26
CA VAL A 137 6.91 -14.82 8.23
C VAL A 137 6.29 -14.96 6.84
N LEU A 138 7.03 -14.62 5.78
CA LEU A 138 6.57 -14.73 4.41
C LEU A 138 6.26 -16.18 4.01
N ASP A 139 7.06 -17.15 4.49
CA ASP A 139 6.82 -18.57 4.19
C ASP A 139 5.55 -19.08 4.88
N ALA A 140 5.30 -18.67 6.13
CA ALA A 140 4.12 -19.07 6.91
C ALA A 140 2.82 -18.35 6.51
N MET A 141 2.94 -17.13 5.98
CA MET A 141 1.81 -16.29 5.61
C MET A 141 1.17 -16.75 4.28
N PRO A 142 -0.17 -16.78 4.16
CA PRO A 142 -0.84 -16.96 2.87
C PRO A 142 -0.42 -15.89 1.84
N ALA A 143 -0.12 -16.30 0.60
CA ALA A 143 0.34 -15.37 -0.44
C ALA A 143 -0.72 -14.36 -0.88
N SER A 144 -2.00 -14.68 -0.70
CA SER A 144 -3.10 -13.78 -0.99
C SER A 144 -3.12 -12.56 -0.05
N TRP A 145 -2.52 -12.63 1.14
CA TRP A 145 -2.69 -11.59 2.15
C TRP A 145 -2.05 -10.27 1.75
N LEU A 146 -0.76 -10.26 1.40
CA LEU A 146 -0.06 -9.04 0.98
C LEU A 146 -0.70 -8.42 -0.26
N VAL A 147 -1.32 -9.24 -1.11
CA VAL A 147 -2.09 -8.78 -2.27
C VAL A 147 -3.40 -8.13 -1.82
N MET A 148 -4.20 -8.82 -0.99
CA MET A 148 -5.48 -8.30 -0.48
C MET A 148 -5.34 -7.02 0.35
N LEU A 149 -4.21 -6.82 1.03
CA LEU A 149 -3.97 -5.57 1.76
C LEU A 149 -4.05 -4.35 0.83
N GLN A 150 -3.66 -4.47 -0.45
CA GLN A 150 -3.70 -3.36 -1.41
C GLN A 150 -5.11 -3.04 -1.92
N LEU A 151 -6.16 -3.74 -1.47
CA LEU A 151 -7.55 -3.40 -1.81
C LEU A 151 -7.94 -1.99 -1.37
N TYR A 152 -7.29 -1.44 -0.33
CA TYR A 152 -7.53 -0.05 0.07
C TYR A 152 -7.17 0.94 -1.04
N ARG A 153 -6.39 0.59 -2.06
CA ARG A 153 -6.01 1.54 -3.11
C ARG A 153 -7.20 2.05 -3.92
N VAL A 154 -8.34 1.36 -3.86
CA VAL A 154 -9.61 1.89 -4.39
C VAL A 154 -10.02 3.22 -3.75
N PHE A 155 -9.53 3.55 -2.55
CA PHE A 155 -9.71 4.87 -1.96
C PHE A 155 -9.09 5.99 -2.82
N GLY A 156 -8.05 5.72 -3.62
CA GLY A 156 -7.42 6.67 -4.56
C GLY A 156 -8.36 7.26 -5.62
N THR A 157 -9.57 6.72 -5.78
CA THR A 157 -10.64 7.33 -6.59
C THR A 157 -11.05 8.72 -6.09
N TRP A 158 -10.67 9.12 -4.87
CA TRP A 158 -10.82 10.49 -4.39
C TRP A 158 -10.11 11.50 -5.30
N ALA A 159 -8.96 11.15 -5.87
CA ALA A 159 -8.19 12.05 -6.74
C ALA A 159 -8.97 12.34 -8.03
N ILE A 160 -9.61 11.31 -8.60
CA ILE A 160 -10.50 11.47 -9.76
C ILE A 160 -11.67 12.39 -9.39
N ALA A 161 -12.30 12.17 -8.24
CA ALA A 161 -13.40 13.01 -7.78
C ALA A 161 -12.97 14.47 -7.51
N ALA A 162 -11.75 14.68 -6.99
CA ALA A 162 -11.17 16.01 -6.79
C ALA A 162 -10.90 16.72 -8.13
N TRP A 163 -10.38 16.00 -9.13
CA TRP A 163 -10.20 16.55 -10.47
C TRP A 163 -11.51 16.93 -11.14
N LEU A 164 -12.54 16.08 -11.07
CA LEU A 164 -13.86 16.40 -11.62
C LEU A 164 -14.51 17.63 -10.96
N ARG A 165 -14.03 18.04 -9.78
CA ARG A 165 -14.46 19.26 -9.08
C ARG A 165 -13.53 20.46 -9.28
N GLY A 166 -12.46 20.31 -10.06
CA GLY A 166 -11.46 21.36 -10.26
C GLY A 166 -10.62 21.66 -9.02
N THR A 167 -10.48 20.71 -8.07
CA THR A 167 -9.65 20.90 -6.86
C THR A 167 -8.34 20.11 -6.90
N LEU A 168 -8.05 19.45 -8.02
CA LEU A 168 -6.79 18.73 -8.24
C LEU A 168 -6.47 18.70 -9.74
N PRO A 169 -5.22 18.88 -10.16
CA PRO A 169 -4.87 18.90 -11.57
C PRO A 169 -5.12 17.54 -12.22
N GLY A 170 -5.78 17.55 -13.38
CA GLY A 170 -6.00 16.32 -14.15
C GLY A 170 -4.70 15.60 -14.52
N ALA A 171 -3.63 16.34 -14.77
CA ALA A 171 -2.30 15.80 -15.05
C ALA A 171 -1.80 14.86 -13.95
N PHE A 172 -2.07 15.14 -12.68
CA PHE A 172 -1.75 14.23 -11.57
C PHE A 172 -2.89 13.25 -11.27
N ALA A 173 -4.10 13.80 -11.13
CA ALA A 173 -5.24 13.08 -10.61
C ALA A 173 -5.71 11.93 -11.50
N ALA A 174 -5.65 12.10 -12.82
CA ALA A 174 -6.07 11.07 -13.76
C ALA A 174 -5.13 9.85 -13.69
N PRO A 175 -3.80 9.97 -13.92
CA PRO A 175 -2.93 8.80 -13.85
C PRO A 175 -2.86 8.20 -12.44
N ALA A 176 -2.72 9.02 -11.39
CA ALA A 176 -2.61 8.50 -10.01
C ALA A 176 -3.92 7.85 -9.53
N GLY A 177 -5.05 8.53 -9.71
CA GLY A 177 -6.35 8.02 -9.25
C GLY A 177 -6.84 6.80 -10.02
N ILE A 178 -6.64 6.77 -11.35
CA ILE A 178 -6.99 5.60 -12.18
C ILE A 178 -6.04 4.45 -11.86
N GLY A 179 -4.75 4.71 -11.73
CA GLY A 179 -3.76 3.70 -11.37
C GLY A 179 -4.06 3.05 -10.03
N ASP A 180 -4.32 3.84 -8.98
CA ASP A 180 -4.73 3.35 -7.66
C ASP A 180 -6.02 2.52 -7.72
N MET A 181 -7.02 3.01 -8.44
CA MET A 181 -8.29 2.30 -8.62
C MET A 181 -8.08 0.95 -9.30
N LEU A 182 -7.35 0.91 -10.42
CA LEU A 182 -7.10 -0.32 -11.17
C LEU A 182 -6.25 -1.30 -10.36
N THR A 183 -5.18 -0.83 -9.73
CA THR A 183 -4.32 -1.67 -8.87
C THR A 183 -5.13 -2.27 -7.71
N GLY A 184 -5.95 -1.45 -7.05
CA GLY A 184 -6.83 -1.88 -5.95
C GLY A 184 -7.87 -2.89 -6.40
N LEU A 185 -8.60 -2.62 -7.49
CA LEU A 185 -9.61 -3.54 -8.03
C LEU A 185 -8.99 -4.87 -8.49
N LEU A 186 -7.84 -4.83 -9.15
CA LEU A 186 -7.12 -6.02 -9.64
C LEU A 186 -6.44 -6.82 -8.52
N ALA A 187 -6.30 -6.26 -7.32
CA ALA A 187 -5.76 -6.97 -6.16
C ALA A 187 -6.61 -8.20 -5.82
N LEU A 188 -7.93 -8.10 -5.96
CA LEU A 188 -8.83 -9.18 -5.63
C LEU A 188 -8.69 -10.41 -6.55
N PRO A 189 -8.82 -10.29 -7.89
CA PRO A 189 -8.56 -11.42 -8.77
C PRO A 189 -7.11 -11.93 -8.67
N ALA A 190 -6.12 -11.06 -8.44
CA ALA A 190 -4.74 -11.49 -8.21
C ALA A 190 -4.60 -12.33 -6.92
N ALA A 191 -5.27 -11.93 -5.84
CA ALA A 191 -5.30 -12.65 -4.57
C ALA A 191 -5.98 -14.02 -4.68
N ILE A 192 -7.09 -14.09 -5.40
CA ILE A 192 -7.78 -15.36 -5.71
C ILE A 192 -6.86 -16.26 -6.51
N SER A 193 -6.24 -15.72 -7.56
CA SER A 193 -5.37 -16.46 -8.46
C SER A 193 -4.16 -17.04 -7.71
N VAL A 194 -3.47 -16.25 -6.87
CA VAL A 194 -2.32 -16.74 -6.10
C VAL A 194 -2.71 -17.73 -4.99
N ALA A 195 -3.93 -17.64 -4.45
CA ALA A 195 -4.43 -18.58 -3.46
C ALA A 195 -4.59 -20.02 -4.00
N THR A 196 -4.70 -20.18 -5.33
CA THR A 196 -4.74 -21.51 -5.97
C THR A 196 -3.43 -22.29 -5.83
N GLY A 197 -2.32 -21.62 -5.49
CA GLY A 197 -1.00 -22.23 -5.41
C GLY A 197 -0.36 -22.58 -6.76
N THR A 198 -1.03 -22.33 -7.88
CA THR A 198 -0.54 -22.69 -9.22
C THR A 198 0.55 -21.74 -9.74
N ASP A 199 1.39 -22.23 -10.66
CA ASP A 199 2.39 -21.41 -11.38
C ASP A 199 1.73 -20.20 -12.09
N LYS A 200 0.54 -20.40 -12.69
CA LYS A 200 -0.25 -19.32 -13.31
C LYS A 200 -0.68 -18.28 -12.28
N GLY A 201 -1.13 -18.73 -11.11
CA GLY A 201 -1.52 -17.86 -10.00
C GLY A 201 -0.40 -16.95 -9.51
N ARG A 202 0.80 -17.52 -9.36
CA ARG A 202 1.98 -16.76 -8.94
C ARG A 202 2.45 -15.78 -10.02
N ARG A 203 2.38 -16.14 -11.30
CA ARG A 203 2.66 -15.21 -12.42
C ARG A 203 1.66 -14.05 -12.44
N ALA A 204 0.37 -14.31 -12.26
CA ALA A 204 -0.66 -13.27 -12.21
C ALA A 204 -0.40 -12.27 -11.07
N ALA A 205 -0.11 -12.76 -9.86
CA ALA A 205 0.25 -11.89 -8.74
C ALA A 205 1.58 -11.17 -8.93
N THR A 206 2.54 -11.75 -9.64
CA THR A 206 3.81 -11.08 -9.99
C THR A 206 3.56 -9.91 -10.93
N LEU A 207 2.77 -10.12 -12.00
CA LEU A 207 2.38 -9.04 -12.92
C LEU A 207 1.60 -7.94 -12.21
N TRP A 208 0.66 -8.30 -11.35
CA TRP A 208 -0.10 -7.35 -10.55
C TRP A 208 0.81 -6.50 -9.62
N ASN A 209 1.82 -7.11 -8.98
CA ASN A 209 2.78 -6.37 -8.17
C ASN A 209 3.61 -5.39 -9.02
N ILE A 210 4.01 -5.79 -10.23
CA ILE A 210 4.73 -4.91 -11.16
C ILE A 210 3.84 -3.74 -11.59
N LEU A 211 2.57 -4.00 -11.90
CA LEU A 211 1.60 -2.95 -12.20
C LEU A 211 1.45 -1.96 -11.05
N GLY A 212 1.30 -2.44 -9.80
CA GLY A 212 1.18 -1.56 -8.63
C GLY A 212 2.43 -0.73 -8.33
N LEU A 213 3.63 -1.25 -8.62
CA LEU A 213 4.88 -0.49 -8.52
C LEU A 213 5.04 0.52 -9.65
N ALA A 214 4.65 0.17 -10.88
CA ALA A 214 4.66 1.09 -12.02
C ALA A 214 3.68 2.25 -11.82
N ASP A 215 2.52 1.96 -11.27
CA ASP A 215 1.53 2.95 -10.85
C ASP A 215 2.12 3.96 -9.83
N PHE A 216 2.79 3.49 -8.78
CA PHE A 216 3.50 4.42 -7.88
C PHE A 216 4.58 5.24 -8.57
N ALA A 217 5.35 4.64 -9.47
CA ALA A 217 6.36 5.39 -10.22
C ALA A 217 5.70 6.52 -11.03
N VAL A 218 4.58 6.23 -11.71
CA VAL A 218 3.80 7.23 -12.44
C VAL A 218 3.25 8.30 -11.48
N ALA A 219 2.59 7.92 -10.40
CA ALA A 219 2.00 8.87 -9.45
C ALA A 219 3.04 9.78 -8.80
N ILE A 220 4.19 9.24 -8.39
CA ILE A 220 5.30 10.00 -7.80
C ILE A 220 5.89 10.97 -8.84
N THR A 221 6.15 10.50 -10.07
CA THR A 221 6.64 11.35 -11.15
C THR A 221 5.65 12.47 -11.46
N MET A 222 4.37 12.15 -11.64
CA MET A 222 3.34 13.15 -11.93
C MET A 222 3.19 14.14 -10.77
N GLY A 223 3.24 13.69 -9.52
CA GLY A 223 3.25 14.58 -8.35
C GLY A 223 4.43 15.54 -8.38
N MET A 224 5.64 15.02 -8.59
CA MET A 224 6.86 15.84 -8.64
C MET A 224 6.85 16.89 -9.75
N ILE A 225 6.38 16.54 -10.96
CA ILE A 225 6.44 17.46 -12.10
C ILE A 225 5.27 18.45 -12.16
N THR A 226 4.18 18.20 -11.41
CA THR A 226 3.00 19.08 -11.36
C THR A 226 2.95 19.94 -10.09
N SER A 227 3.78 19.65 -9.08
CA SER A 227 3.83 20.41 -7.84
C SER A 227 4.89 21.52 -7.86
N PRO A 228 4.65 22.63 -7.15
CA PRO A 228 5.65 23.68 -7.00
C PRO A 228 6.96 23.13 -6.40
N GLY A 229 8.09 23.52 -6.99
CA GLY A 229 9.41 23.10 -6.51
C GLY A 229 10.44 22.95 -7.64
N PRO A 230 11.65 22.49 -7.32
CA PRO A 230 12.77 22.43 -8.27
C PRO A 230 12.56 21.47 -9.45
N TRP A 231 11.55 20.60 -9.38
CA TRP A 231 11.25 19.59 -10.40
C TRP A 231 9.94 19.86 -11.15
N GLN A 232 9.31 21.02 -10.92
CA GLN A 232 8.09 21.39 -11.60
C GLN A 232 8.34 21.58 -13.10
N LEU A 233 7.64 20.82 -13.92
CA LEU A 233 7.65 20.95 -15.39
C LEU A 233 6.28 21.39 -15.93
N ILE A 234 5.22 21.15 -15.18
CA ILE A 234 3.85 21.46 -15.53
C ILE A 234 3.29 22.38 -14.45
N VAL A 235 2.95 23.61 -14.84
CA VAL A 235 2.22 24.56 -13.98
C VAL A 235 0.74 24.37 -14.27
N ALA A 236 0.02 23.77 -13.33
CA ALA A 236 -1.42 23.57 -13.44
C ALA A 236 -2.19 24.81 -12.96
N ASP A 237 -3.48 24.86 -13.32
CA ASP A 237 -4.44 25.89 -12.90
C ASP A 237 -4.80 25.83 -11.41
N VAL A 238 -4.64 24.65 -10.81
CA VAL A 238 -4.79 24.41 -9.37
C VAL A 238 -3.57 23.67 -8.82
N GLU A 239 -3.38 23.73 -7.50
CA GLU A 239 -2.24 23.08 -6.87
C GLU A 239 -2.38 21.55 -6.85
N SER A 240 -1.28 20.86 -7.16
CA SER A 240 -1.19 19.40 -7.11
C SER A 240 -0.95 18.89 -5.69
N ILE A 241 -1.15 17.59 -5.43
CA ILE A 241 -1.04 17.00 -4.09
C ILE A 241 0.33 17.23 -3.42
N GLY A 242 1.38 17.39 -4.21
CA GLY A 242 2.72 17.69 -3.71
C GLY A 242 2.92 19.15 -3.29
N ALA A 243 1.87 19.99 -3.32
CA ALA A 243 1.86 21.28 -2.64
C ALA A 243 1.98 21.13 -1.12
N GLY A 244 1.68 19.94 -0.58
CA GLY A 244 2.03 19.58 0.79
C GLY A 244 0.93 19.76 1.82
N ASP A 245 -0.30 20.04 1.38
CA ASP A 245 -1.43 20.30 2.27
C ASP A 245 -1.83 19.11 3.13
N TYR A 246 -2.07 19.39 4.41
CA TYR A 246 -2.69 18.43 5.34
C TYR A 246 -4.19 18.27 5.05
N PRO A 247 -4.76 17.03 5.15
CA PRO A 247 -4.09 15.75 5.39
C PRO A 247 -3.66 15.03 4.11
N GLY A 248 -3.88 15.61 2.92
CA GLY A 248 -3.63 14.97 1.63
C GLY A 248 -2.19 14.50 1.44
N VAL A 249 -1.22 15.29 1.90
CA VAL A 249 0.21 14.97 1.84
C VAL A 249 0.61 13.70 2.61
N LEU A 250 -0.22 13.26 3.57
CA LEU A 250 0.07 12.02 4.30
C LEU A 250 0.04 10.81 3.38
N THR A 251 -0.82 10.81 2.34
CA THR A 251 -0.91 9.70 1.39
C THR A 251 0.45 9.41 0.74
N PRO A 252 1.11 10.38 0.07
CA PRO A 252 2.47 10.17 -0.42
C PRO A 252 3.52 10.01 0.69
N ALA A 253 3.42 10.73 1.81
CA ALA A 253 4.45 10.67 2.85
C ALA A 253 4.48 9.38 3.68
N PHE A 254 3.36 8.65 3.77
CA PHE A 254 3.24 7.43 4.60
C PHE A 254 2.67 6.23 3.85
N VAL A 255 1.51 6.35 3.21
CA VAL A 255 0.86 5.18 2.60
C VAL A 255 1.67 4.68 1.41
N VAL A 256 2.07 5.57 0.50
CA VAL A 256 2.87 5.21 -0.69
C VAL A 256 4.13 4.40 -0.35
N PRO A 257 5.05 4.86 0.54
CA PRO A 257 6.23 4.07 0.89
C PRO A 257 5.87 2.70 1.50
N SER A 258 4.87 2.65 2.39
CA SER A 258 4.41 1.40 3.00
C SER A 258 3.85 0.43 1.96
N SER A 259 3.06 0.91 1.00
CA SER A 259 2.55 0.12 -0.11
C SER A 259 3.65 -0.45 -1.00
N ILE A 260 4.68 0.36 -1.31
CA ILE A 260 5.84 -0.06 -2.11
C ILE A 260 6.56 -1.21 -1.39
N LEU A 261 6.80 -1.09 -0.07
CA LEU A 261 7.41 -2.14 0.73
C LEU A 261 6.57 -3.43 0.75
N LEU A 262 5.25 -3.31 0.85
CA LEU A 262 4.33 -4.46 0.78
C LEU A 262 4.39 -5.17 -0.58
N HIS A 263 4.48 -4.43 -1.70
CA HIS A 263 4.67 -5.01 -3.03
C HIS A 263 6.02 -5.74 -3.13
N MET A 264 7.10 -5.15 -2.62
CA MET A 264 8.42 -5.79 -2.58
C MET A 264 8.42 -7.07 -1.74
N LEU A 265 7.74 -7.07 -0.59
CA LEU A 265 7.57 -8.25 0.27
C LEU A 265 6.74 -9.33 -0.42
N SER A 266 5.68 -8.96 -1.16
CA SER A 266 4.86 -9.89 -1.94
C SER A 266 5.70 -10.57 -3.03
N LEU A 267 6.46 -9.78 -3.80
CA LEU A 267 7.38 -10.31 -4.81
C LEU A 267 8.43 -11.25 -4.20
N ARG A 268 8.99 -10.90 -3.03
CA ARG A 268 9.91 -11.78 -2.32
C ARG A 268 9.25 -13.09 -1.92
N GLN A 269 8.03 -13.05 -1.39
CA GLN A 269 7.28 -14.24 -1.00
C GLN A 269 7.01 -15.16 -2.20
N LEU A 270 6.60 -14.59 -3.34
CA LEU A 270 6.38 -15.34 -4.58
C LEU A 270 7.66 -16.04 -5.06
N ARG A 271 8.78 -15.32 -5.10
CA ARG A 271 10.09 -15.90 -5.46
C ARG A 271 10.53 -17.03 -4.54
N ARG A 272 10.25 -16.94 -3.23
CA ARG A 272 10.57 -18.00 -2.27
C ARG A 272 9.73 -19.26 -2.52
N ARG A 273 8.43 -19.08 -2.81
CA ARG A 273 7.53 -20.18 -3.15
C ARG A 273 7.90 -20.87 -4.46
N ASP A 274 8.26 -20.10 -5.49
CA ASP A 274 8.75 -20.66 -6.77
C ASP A 274 9.99 -21.55 -6.56
N ARG A 275 10.96 -21.09 -5.77
CA ARG A 275 12.16 -21.88 -5.46
C ARG A 275 11.85 -23.16 -4.68
N ALA A 276 10.91 -23.09 -3.73
CA ALA A 276 10.49 -24.25 -2.96
C ALA A 276 9.76 -25.28 -3.84
N ASP A 277 8.98 -24.83 -4.83
CA ASP A 277 8.29 -25.73 -5.76
C ASP A 277 9.26 -26.39 -6.74
N VAL A 278 10.27 -25.64 -7.24
CA VAL A 278 11.34 -26.22 -8.07
C VAL A 278 12.14 -27.25 -7.29
N ALA A 279 12.45 -27.01 -6.01
CA ALA A 279 13.18 -27.96 -5.18
C ALA A 279 12.38 -29.24 -4.82
N ARG A 280 11.06 -29.23 -5.04
CA ARG A 280 10.17 -30.39 -4.82
C ARG A 280 9.91 -31.23 -6.06
N ARG A 281 10.26 -30.73 -7.25
CA ARG A 281 10.16 -31.45 -8.53
C ARG A 281 11.46 -32.20 -8.80
#